data_AF-A0A967AQ96-F1
#
_entry.id   AF-A0A967AQ96-F1
#
_cell.length_a   1.000
_cell.length_b   1.000
_cell.length_c   1.000
_cell.angle_alpha   90.00
_cell.angle_beta   90.00
_cell.angle_gamma   90.00
#
_symmetry.space_group_name_H-M   'P 1'
#
loop_
_entity.id
_entity.type
_entity.pdbx_description
1 polymer ?
#
loop_
_entity_poly.entity_id
_entity_poly.type
_entity_poly.pdbx_seq_one_letter_code
_entity_poly.pdbx_strand_id
1 'polypeptide(L)' 'MLGTVQDITEQKAFEQILNDAIQRLYLATKSGGIGVWDYYIPENKLVWDKQMYELYGYTTENFSGTHEA' A
#
# COMPACT_ATOMS: atom_id res chain seq x y z
N MET A 1 1.64 -14.06 -39.24
CA MET A 1 1.51 -13.69 -37.82
C MET A 1 1.31 -12.18 -37.80
N LEU A 2 0.11 -11.70 -37.49
CA LEU A 2 -0.18 -10.26 -37.40
C LEU A 2 0.23 -9.81 -35.99
N GLY A 3 1.23 -8.95 -35.89
CA GLY A 3 1.60 -8.29 -34.64
C GLY A 3 0.86 -6.97 -34.54
N THR A 4 0.14 -6.76 -33.44
CA THR A 4 -0.43 -5.45 -33.10
C THR A 4 0.56 -4.72 -32.19
N VAL A 5 0.93 -3.50 -32.56
CA VAL A 5 1.70 -2.60 -31.68
C VAL A 5 0.68 -1.71 -30.98
N GLN A 6 0.46 -1.97 -29.69
CA GLN A 6 -0.35 -1.10 -28.85
C GLN A 6 0.55 -0.02 -28.26
N ASP A 7 0.23 1.25 -28.49
CA ASP A 7 0.90 2.34 -27.80
C ASP A 7 0.51 2.31 -26.31
N ILE A 8 1.50 2.11 -25.46
CA ILE A 8 1.35 2.04 -23.99
C ILE A 8 2.11 3.18 -23.30
N THR A 9 2.55 4.19 -24.06
CA THR A 9 3.43 5.25 -23.57
C THR A 9 2.79 6.00 -22.40
N GLU A 10 1.53 6.40 -22.55
CA GLU A 10 0.79 7.11 -21.49
C GLU A 10 0.59 6.23 -20.25
N GLN A 11 0.20 4.96 -20.43
CA GLN A 11 0.04 4.02 -19.32
C GLN A 11 1.34 3.88 -18.53
N LYS A 12 2.48 3.73 -19.22
CA LYS A 12 3.79 3.61 -18.58
C LYS A 12 4.20 4.88 -17.84
N ALA A 13 3.87 6.05 -18.38
CA ALA A 13 4.10 7.32 -17.69
C ALA A 13 3.29 7.42 -16.38
N PHE A 14 2.01 7.06 -16.40
CA PHE A 14 1.17 7.04 -15.20
C PHE A 14 1.65 6.02 -14.16
N GLU A 15 2.01 4.80 -14.58
CA GLU A 15 2.59 3.78 -13.71
C GLU A 15 3.85 4.30 -13.02
N GLN A 16 4.73 4.99 -13.76
CA GLN A 16 5.96 5.56 -13.20
C GLN A 16 5.67 6.64 -12.15
N ILE A 17 4.77 7.58 -12.46
CA ILE A 17 4.38 8.66 -11.53
C ILE A 17 3.78 8.07 -10.24
N LEU A 18 2.93 7.06 -10.36
CA LEU A 18 2.32 6.38 -9.22
C LEU A 18 3.39 5.68 -8.36
N ASN A 19 4.30 4.94 -9.00
CA ASN A 19 5.39 4.25 -8.29
C ASN A 19 6.30 5.24 -7.54
N ASP A 20 6.68 6.35 -8.18
CA ASP A 20 7.52 7.37 -7.56
C ASP A 20 6.81 8.01 -6.35
N ALA A 21 5.50 8.26 -6.45
CA ALA A 21 4.71 8.78 -5.35
C ALA A 21 4.62 7.79 -4.18
N ILE A 22 4.36 6.51 -4.46
CA ILE A 22 4.29 5.44 -3.45
C ILE A 22 5.65 5.30 -2.73
N GLN A 23 6.75 5.30 -3.47
CA GLN A 23 8.09 5.19 -2.88
C GLN A 23 8.43 6.37 -1.97
N ARG A 24 8.11 7.60 -2.40
CA ARG A 24 8.34 8.80 -1.59
C ARG A 24 7.49 8.80 -0.33
N LEU A 25 6.22 8.40 -0.44
CA LEU A 25 5.34 8.27 0.71
C LEU A 25 5.88 7.23 1.70
N TYR A 26 6.25 6.04 1.21
CA TYR A 26 6.81 4.97 2.03
C TYR A 26 8.08 5.41 2.76
N LEU A 27 8.99 6.12 2.09
CA LEU A 27 10.21 6.63 2.73
C LEU A 27 9.91 7.68 3.80
N ALA A 28 8.96 8.59 3.54
CA ALA A 28 8.58 9.63 4.48
C ALA A 28 7.91 9.04 5.74
N THR A 29 6.94 8.14 5.56
CA THR A 29 6.24 7.51 6.68
C THR A 29 7.18 6.64 7.51
N LYS A 30 8.02 5.83 6.84
CA LYS A 30 9.02 5.00 7.52
C LYS A 30 10.03 5.81 8.31
N SER A 31 10.59 6.87 7.70
CA SER A 31 11.59 7.71 8.37
C SER A 31 10.99 8.51 9.53
N GLY A 32 9.71 8.86 9.43
CA GLY A 32 8.96 9.54 10.49
C GLY A 32 8.43 8.61 11.59
N GLY A 33 8.54 7.28 11.44
CA GLY A 33 7.90 6.32 12.34
C GLY A 33 6.38 6.42 12.33
N ILE A 34 5.78 6.76 11.17
CA ILE A 34 4.35 6.97 11.00
C ILE A 34 3.74 5.69 10.40
N GLY A 35 2.80 5.07 11.10
CA GLY A 35 1.98 3.99 10.57
C GLY A 35 0.68 4.51 9.96
N VAL A 36 0.28 3.92 8.84
CA VAL A 36 -0.99 4.22 8.15
C VAL A 36 -1.92 3.01 8.25
N TRP A 37 -3.20 3.28 8.44
CA TRP A 37 -4.25 2.26 8.43
C TRP A 37 -5.47 2.76 7.68
N ASP A 38 -6.16 1.82 7.04
CA ASP A 38 -7.43 2.05 6.37
C ASP A 38 -8.50 1.18 7.02
N TYR A 39 -9.65 1.79 7.32
CA TYR A 39 -10.79 1.07 7.84
C TYR A 39 -11.94 1.10 6.84
N TYR A 40 -12.25 -0.08 6.32
CA TYR A 40 -13.33 -0.29 5.36
C TYR A 40 -14.59 -0.69 6.14
N ILE A 41 -15.48 0.30 6.37
CA ILE A 41 -16.69 0.15 7.20
C ILE A 41 -17.64 -0.93 6.68
N PRO A 42 -18.00 -0.98 5.38
CA PRO A 42 -18.95 -1.99 4.88
C PRO A 42 -18.44 -3.42 5.08
N GLU A 43 -17.12 -3.63 4.96
CA GLU A 43 -16.46 -4.93 5.07
C GLU A 43 -15.97 -5.24 6.49
N ASN A 44 -16.14 -4.31 7.45
CA ASN A 44 -15.58 -4.40 8.79
C ASN A 44 -14.09 -4.80 8.80
N LYS A 45 -13.32 -4.22 7.88
CA LYS A 45 -11.94 -4.64 7.60
C LYS A 45 -10.96 -3.53 7.94
N LEU A 46 -10.06 -3.81 8.87
CA LEU A 46 -8.91 -2.95 9.18
C LEU A 46 -7.69 -3.44 8.41
N VAL A 47 -7.10 -2.54 7.60
CA VAL A 47 -5.86 -2.79 6.87
C VAL A 47 -4.77 -1.94 7.47
N TRP A 48 -3.70 -2.59 7.90
CA TRP A 48 -2.50 -1.95 8.39
C TRP A 48 -1.42 -1.96 7.33
N ASP A 49 -0.67 -0.86 7.22
CA ASP A 49 0.57 -0.84 6.48
C ASP A 49 1.69 -1.60 7.21
N LYS A 50 2.82 -1.80 6.55
CA LYS A 50 3.96 -2.50 7.14
C LYS A 50 4.47 -1.83 8.43
N GLN A 51 4.41 -0.50 8.50
CA GLN A 51 4.95 0.26 9.62
C GLN A 51 4.09 0.07 10.88
N MET A 52 2.77 -0.04 10.75
CA MET A 52 1.86 -0.36 11.87
C MET A 52 2.23 -1.69 12.54
N TYR A 53 2.53 -2.74 11.77
CA TYR A 53 2.99 -4.01 12.34
C TYR A 53 4.27 -3.85 13.14
N GLU A 54 5.26 -3.12 12.60
CA GLU A 54 6.52 -2.85 13.29
C GLU A 54 6.33 -2.00 14.55
N LEU A 55 5.47 -0.99 14.52
CA LEU A 55 5.20 -0.10 15.67
C LEU A 55 4.51 -0.83 16.83
N TYR A 56 3.58 -1.73 16.51
CA TYR A 56 2.82 -2.49 17.50
C TYR A 56 3.46 -3.85 17.85
N GLY A 57 4.59 -4.20 17.23
CA GLY A 57 5.31 -5.46 17.50
C GLY A 57 4.59 -6.72 17.02
N TYR A 58 3.65 -6.59 16.08
CA TYR A 58 2.96 -7.71 15.46
C TYR A 58 3.69 -8.18 14.20
N THR A 59 3.67 -9.47 13.92
CA THR A 59 4.01 -9.99 12.59
C THR A 59 2.78 -9.94 11.70
N THR A 60 2.96 -9.80 10.39
CA THR A 60 1.86 -9.84 9.40
C THR A 60 1.05 -11.14 9.45
N GLU A 61 1.60 -12.20 10.06
CA GLU A 61 0.96 -13.51 10.25
C GLU A 61 0.04 -13.57 11.48
N ASN A 62 0.24 -12.68 12.47
CA ASN A 62 -0.50 -12.69 13.73
C ASN A 62 -1.67 -11.69 13.78
N PHE A 63 -1.90 -10.93 12.70
CA PHE A 63 -2.97 -9.95 12.64
C PHE A 63 -4.17 -10.48 11.88
N SER A 64 -5.15 -11.00 12.62
CA SER A 64 -6.52 -11.08 12.13
C SER A 64 -7.05 -9.64 12.09
N GLY A 65 -7.30 -9.08 10.92
CA GLY A 65 -7.70 -7.67 10.69
C GLY A 65 -9.04 -7.22 11.30
N THR A 66 -9.43 -7.84 12.40
CA THR A 66 -10.57 -7.56 13.24
C THR A 66 -10.05 -7.46 14.67
N HIS A 67 -9.75 -6.23 15.10
CA HIS A 67 -9.73 -5.95 16.53
C HIS A 67 -11.18 -5.63 16.89
N GLU A 68 -11.90 -6.60 17.44
CA GLU A 68 -13.13 -6.29 18.17
C GLU A 68 -12.71 -5.41 19.36
N ALA A 69 -13.32 -4.23 19.45
CA ALA A 69 -13.17 -3.33 20.59
C ALA A 69 -13.96 -3.83 21.80
#